data_AF-A0A257A112-F1
#
_entry.id   AF-A0A257A112-F1
#
_cell.length_a   1.000
_cell.length_b   1.000
_cell.length_c   1.000
_cell.angle_alpha   90.00
_cell.angle_beta   90.00
_cell.angle_gamma   90.00
#
_symmetry.space_group_name_H-M   'P 1'
#
loop_
_entity.id
_entity.type
_entity.pdbx_description
1 polymer ?
#
loop_
_entity_poly.entity_id
_entity_poly.type
_entity_poly.pdbx_seq_one_letter_code
_entity_poly.pdbx_strand_id
1 'polypeptide(L)'
;EKKIIYVKELMNPPVYVKEDAHLKDAVEEMVEYHSHICVVVDSDMHPIGVISQKDVIEAIMRETKQEGVFVQITGLDIEDSEPYMTIYDMVEDFLGKINRFKEFKPQLLTFHVEEHHISGKEIKYSVRARLTTDRKLFYAKSYDWNLYRAFRDVLDILERNVKKEREKLMEFRKETL
;
A
#
# COMPACT_ATOMS: atom_id res chain seq x y z
N GLU A 1 -27.91 35.86 22.59
CA GLU A 1 -28.29 34.80 23.54
C GLU A 1 -27.36 33.60 23.38
N LYS A 2 -26.98 32.90 24.45
CA LYS A 2 -26.21 31.65 24.35
C LYS A 2 -27.17 30.48 24.16
N LYS A 3 -27.03 29.75 23.05
CA LYS A 3 -27.78 28.51 22.79
C LYS A 3 -27.24 27.41 23.70
N ILE A 4 -28.10 26.84 24.54
CA ILE A 4 -27.78 25.64 25.35
C ILE A 4 -27.97 24.43 24.43
N ILE A 5 -26.96 23.59 24.31
CA ILE A 5 -27.00 22.31 23.59
C ILE A 5 -26.73 21.22 24.61
N TYR A 6 -27.61 20.23 24.69
CA TYR A 6 -27.41 19.09 25.59
C TYR A 6 -26.48 18.08 24.93
N VAL A 7 -25.58 17.48 25.71
CA VAL A 7 -24.62 16.48 25.21
C VAL A 7 -25.33 15.31 24.51
N LYS A 8 -26.49 14.88 25.02
CA LYS A 8 -27.34 13.85 24.42
C LYS A 8 -27.87 14.20 23.01
N GLU A 9 -27.88 15.47 22.64
CA GLU A 9 -28.32 15.94 21.31
C GLU A 9 -27.18 15.88 20.29
N LEU A 10 -25.93 15.67 20.75
CA LEU A 10 -24.74 15.56 19.92
C LEU A 10 -24.18 14.14 19.87
N MET A 11 -24.47 13.32 20.88
CA MET A 11 -23.96 11.95 20.98
C MET A 11 -24.83 10.98 20.18
N ASN A 12 -24.19 10.21 19.31
CA ASN A 12 -24.79 9.00 18.75
C ASN A 12 -24.64 7.85 19.75
N PRO A 13 -25.60 6.91 19.80
CA PRO A 13 -25.43 5.66 20.51
C PRO A 13 -24.12 4.99 20.09
N PRO A 14 -23.32 4.46 21.04
CA PRO A 14 -22.09 3.76 20.69
C PRO A 14 -22.45 2.47 19.95
N VAL A 15 -21.66 2.15 18.93
CA VAL A 15 -21.61 0.80 18.36
C VAL A 15 -20.87 -0.09 19.36
N TYR A 16 -21.40 -1.27 19.64
CA TYR A 16 -20.81 -2.17 20.63
C TYR A 16 -20.98 -3.65 20.29
N VAL A 17 -20.07 -4.47 20.82
CA VAL A 17 -20.16 -5.94 20.81
C VAL A 17 -19.86 -6.48 22.20
N LYS A 18 -20.30 -7.71 22.47
CA LYS A 18 -19.96 -8.41 23.71
C LYS A 18 -18.52 -8.89 23.70
N GLU A 19 -17.94 -9.10 24.89
CA GLU A 19 -16.57 -9.57 25.06
C GLU A 19 -16.25 -10.94 24.44
N ASP A 20 -17.27 -11.76 24.19
CA ASP A 20 -17.18 -13.07 23.55
C ASP A 20 -17.41 -13.05 22.03
N ALA A 21 -17.70 -11.89 21.45
CA ALA A 21 -17.91 -11.72 20.01
C ALA A 21 -16.62 -11.90 19.20
N HIS A 22 -16.75 -12.32 17.94
CA HIS A 22 -15.61 -12.35 17.03
C HIS A 22 -15.27 -10.95 16.53
N LEU A 23 -13.99 -10.74 16.19
CA LEU A 23 -13.54 -9.47 15.60
C LEU A 23 -14.31 -9.10 14.32
N LYS A 24 -14.74 -10.11 13.55
CA LYS A 24 -15.57 -9.93 12.36
C LYS A 24 -16.89 -9.22 12.69
N ASP A 25 -17.53 -9.61 13.78
CA ASP A 25 -18.80 -9.02 14.22
C ASP A 25 -18.59 -7.55 14.57
N ALA A 26 -17.50 -7.22 15.27
CA ALA A 26 -17.15 -5.83 15.57
C ALA A 26 -16.88 -4.98 14.32
N VAL A 27 -16.27 -5.57 13.28
CA VAL A 27 -16.02 -4.89 11.99
C VAL A 27 -17.33 -4.71 11.21
N GLU A 28 -18.20 -5.70 11.19
CA GLU A 28 -19.50 -5.62 10.51
C GLU A 28 -20.37 -4.52 11.14
N GLU A 29 -20.44 -4.45 12.46
CA GLU A 29 -21.11 -3.39 13.21
C GLU A 29 -20.52 -2.00 12.91
N MET A 30 -19.17 -1.87 12.88
CA MET A 30 -18.52 -0.61 12.48
C MET A 30 -18.90 -0.18 11.06
N VAL A 31 -19.00 -1.12 10.11
CA VAL A 31 -19.36 -0.84 8.71
C VAL A 31 -20.82 -0.44 8.59
N GLU A 32 -21.72 -1.22 9.20
CA GLU A 32 -23.17 -1.00 9.15
C GLU A 32 -23.55 0.37 9.71
N TYR A 33 -22.97 0.75 10.84
CA TYR A 33 -23.28 2.02 11.51
C TYR A 33 -22.33 3.16 11.14
N HIS A 34 -21.46 2.97 10.14
CA HIS A 34 -20.45 3.95 9.72
C HIS A 34 -19.62 4.50 10.90
N SER A 35 -19.29 3.65 11.87
CA SER A 35 -18.51 4.00 13.04
C SER A 35 -17.04 3.60 12.90
N HIS A 36 -16.14 4.47 13.34
CA HIS A 36 -14.71 4.16 13.39
C HIS A 36 -14.31 3.34 14.63
N ILE A 37 -15.24 3.17 15.57
CA ILE A 37 -15.00 2.64 16.90
C ILE A 37 -16.15 1.68 17.26
N CYS A 38 -15.80 0.54 17.86
CA CYS A 38 -16.72 -0.38 18.50
C CYS A 38 -16.32 -0.56 19.97
N VAL A 39 -17.27 -0.39 20.88
CA VAL A 39 -17.08 -0.59 22.31
C VAL A 39 -17.25 -2.06 22.64
N VAL A 40 -16.35 -2.62 23.44
CA VAL A 40 -16.49 -3.98 23.97
C VAL A 40 -17.17 -3.90 25.33
N VAL A 41 -18.25 -4.64 25.50
CA VAL A 41 -19.02 -4.67 26.76
C VAL A 41 -18.99 -6.05 27.41
N ASP A 42 -19.05 -6.08 28.74
CA ASP A 42 -19.22 -7.30 29.52
C ASP A 42 -20.68 -7.81 29.49
N SER A 43 -20.95 -8.92 30.21
CA SER A 43 -22.30 -9.50 30.32
C SER A 43 -23.34 -8.56 30.94
N ASP A 44 -22.90 -7.60 31.75
CA ASP A 44 -23.74 -6.61 32.44
C ASP A 44 -23.85 -5.29 31.66
N MET A 45 -23.39 -5.27 30.40
CA MET A 45 -23.38 -4.11 29.49
C MET A 45 -22.46 -2.97 29.94
N HIS A 46 -21.49 -3.23 30.81
CA HIS A 46 -20.47 -2.25 31.14
C HIS A 46 -19.37 -2.24 30.07
N PRO A 47 -18.92 -1.04 29.63
CA PRO A 47 -17.81 -0.93 28.69
C PRO A 47 -16.50 -1.36 29.36
N ILE A 48 -15.87 -2.38 28.81
CA ILE A 48 -14.58 -2.91 29.29
C ILE A 48 -13.42 -2.62 28.34
N GLY A 49 -13.71 -2.20 27.11
CA GLY A 49 -12.68 -1.91 26.11
C GLY A 49 -13.23 -1.22 24.88
N VAL A 50 -12.32 -0.87 23.98
CA VAL A 50 -12.63 -0.23 22.71
C VAL A 50 -11.74 -0.81 21.63
N ILE A 51 -12.31 -1.10 20.47
CA ILE A 51 -11.62 -1.49 19.24
C ILE A 51 -11.89 -0.40 18.20
N SER A 52 -10.84 0.13 17.58
CA SER A 52 -10.97 1.04 16.43
C SER A 52 -10.64 0.33 15.12
N GLN A 53 -11.11 0.88 14.00
CA GLN A 53 -10.70 0.44 12.67
C GLN A 53 -9.17 0.44 12.50
N LYS A 54 -8.50 1.39 13.14
CA LYS A 54 -7.03 1.47 13.15
C LYS A 54 -6.41 0.25 13.83
N ASP A 55 -6.96 -0.20 14.96
CA ASP A 55 -6.45 -1.38 15.67
C ASP A 55 -6.58 -2.65 14.82
N VAL A 56 -7.69 -2.77 14.06
CA VAL A 56 -7.90 -3.87 13.11
C VAL A 56 -6.85 -3.85 11.99
N ILE A 57 -6.62 -2.70 11.38
CA ILE A 57 -5.61 -2.53 10.34
C ILE A 57 -4.21 -2.82 10.90
N GLU A 58 -3.87 -2.29 12.07
CA GLU A 58 -2.59 -2.56 12.73
C GLU A 58 -2.40 -4.04 13.06
N ALA A 59 -3.45 -4.75 13.49
CA ALA A 59 -3.39 -6.19 13.75
C ALA A 59 -3.05 -6.98 12.48
N ILE A 60 -3.72 -6.67 11.36
CA ILE A 60 -3.43 -7.27 10.05
C ILE A 60 -2.00 -6.97 9.61
N MET A 61 -1.55 -5.72 9.80
CA MET A 61 -0.19 -5.28 9.48
C MET A 61 0.89 -5.93 10.37
N ARG A 62 0.55 -6.33 11.61
CA ARG A 62 1.47 -6.99 12.55
C ARG A 62 1.58 -8.50 12.31
N GLU A 63 0.49 -9.17 11.96
CA GLU A 63 0.50 -10.60 11.62
C GLU A 63 1.24 -10.88 10.31
N THR A 64 1.18 -9.93 9.38
CA THR A 64 2.12 -9.89 8.26
C THR A 64 3.50 -9.44 8.77
N LYS A 65 4.28 -10.36 9.36
CA LYS A 65 5.73 -10.18 9.54
C LYS A 65 6.28 -9.59 8.24
N GLN A 66 6.70 -8.33 8.27
CA GLN A 66 7.21 -7.66 7.08
C GLN A 66 8.54 -8.28 6.65
N GLU A 67 8.46 -9.31 5.82
CA GLU A 67 9.45 -9.63 4.78
C GLU A 67 8.93 -9.23 3.39
N GLY A 68 7.92 -8.35 3.33
CA GLY A 68 7.31 -7.86 2.09
C GLY A 68 7.77 -6.45 1.72
N VAL A 69 7.85 -6.18 0.42
CA VAL A 69 8.08 -4.84 -0.11
C VAL A 69 6.75 -4.14 -0.26
N PHE A 70 6.57 -2.96 0.33
CA PHE A 70 5.33 -2.20 0.14
C PHE A 70 5.26 -1.69 -1.30
N VAL A 71 4.16 -1.97 -2.00
CA VAL A 71 3.92 -1.50 -3.36
C VAL A 71 2.80 -0.48 -3.36
N GLN A 72 3.05 0.69 -3.93
CA GLN A 72 2.05 1.74 -4.11
C GLN A 72 1.97 2.10 -5.58
N ILE A 73 0.76 2.14 -6.13
CA ILE A 73 0.51 2.59 -7.50
C ILE A 73 -0.52 3.71 -7.45
N THR A 74 -0.20 4.86 -8.04
CA THR A 74 -1.07 6.03 -8.08
C THR A 74 -1.32 6.49 -9.51
N GLY A 75 -2.44 7.18 -9.75
CA GLY A 75 -2.78 7.73 -11.07
C GLY A 75 -3.33 6.68 -12.04
N LEU A 76 -3.83 5.57 -11.51
CA LEU A 76 -4.61 4.56 -12.21
C LEU A 76 -6.06 4.71 -11.79
N ASP A 77 -6.87 5.37 -12.62
CA ASP A 77 -8.34 5.33 -12.52
C ASP A 77 -8.81 4.07 -13.24
N ILE A 78 -8.75 2.93 -12.55
CA ILE A 78 -9.22 1.67 -13.11
C ILE A 78 -10.39 1.20 -12.25
N GLU A 79 -11.61 1.38 -12.76
CA GLU A 79 -12.83 0.81 -12.18
C GLU A 79 -12.87 -0.73 -12.37
N ASP A 80 -12.05 -1.27 -13.27
CA ASP A 80 -11.89 -2.70 -13.55
C ASP A 80 -10.72 -3.36 -12.78
N SER A 81 -10.95 -4.57 -12.26
CA SER A 81 -9.96 -5.34 -11.49
C SER A 81 -8.89 -6.04 -12.35
N GLU A 82 -9.16 -6.28 -13.63
CA GLU A 82 -8.30 -7.08 -14.52
C GLU A 82 -6.96 -6.42 -14.88
N PRO A 83 -6.89 -5.11 -15.22
CA PRO A 83 -5.62 -4.45 -15.51
C PRO A 83 -4.67 -4.39 -14.31
N TYR A 84 -5.24 -4.31 -13.10
CA TYR A 84 -4.47 -4.34 -11.86
C TYR A 84 -3.73 -5.67 -11.68
N MET A 85 -4.40 -6.81 -11.90
CA MET A 85 -3.79 -8.14 -11.72
C MET A 85 -2.53 -8.31 -12.59
N THR A 86 -2.62 -7.93 -13.86
CA THR A 86 -1.48 -8.06 -14.80
C THR A 86 -0.29 -7.20 -14.39
N ILE A 87 -0.54 -6.00 -13.84
CA ILE A 87 0.52 -5.12 -13.33
C ILE A 87 1.14 -5.70 -12.05
N TYR A 88 0.31 -6.25 -11.16
CA TYR A 88 0.79 -6.91 -9.95
C TYR A 88 1.69 -8.11 -10.27
N ASP A 89 1.32 -8.96 -11.22
CA ASP A 89 2.17 -10.10 -11.66
C ASP A 89 3.55 -9.63 -12.13
N MET A 90 3.60 -8.54 -12.91
CA MET A 90 4.87 -7.95 -13.36
C MET A 90 5.72 -7.42 -12.19
N VAL A 91 5.07 -6.83 -11.19
CA VAL A 91 5.75 -6.33 -9.98
C VAL A 91 6.26 -7.49 -9.13
N GLU A 92 5.49 -8.56 -8.96
CA GLU A 92 5.91 -9.76 -8.22
C GLU A 92 7.14 -10.40 -8.88
N ASP A 93 7.12 -10.59 -10.20
CA ASP A 93 8.25 -11.10 -10.96
C ASP A 93 9.51 -10.24 -10.76
N PHE A 94 9.35 -8.92 -10.82
CA PHE A 94 10.43 -7.97 -10.57
C PHE A 94 10.98 -8.11 -9.15
N LEU A 95 10.12 -8.10 -8.13
CA LEU A 95 10.52 -8.23 -6.73
C LEU A 95 11.20 -9.57 -6.45
N GLY A 96 10.73 -10.66 -7.08
CA GLY A 96 11.37 -11.97 -7.02
C GLY A 96 12.79 -11.99 -7.59
N LYS A 97 13.14 -11.10 -8.52
CA LYS A 97 14.52 -10.90 -8.98
C LYS A 97 15.31 -10.02 -8.02
N ILE A 98 14.76 -8.89 -7.60
CA ILE A 98 15.44 -7.91 -6.74
C ILE A 98 15.76 -8.50 -5.36
N ASN A 99 14.87 -9.30 -4.78
CA ASN A 99 15.08 -9.94 -3.48
C ASN A 99 16.29 -10.89 -3.44
N ARG A 100 16.81 -11.31 -4.60
CA ARG A 100 18.06 -12.11 -4.68
C ARG A 100 19.31 -11.26 -4.42
N PHE A 101 19.21 -9.93 -4.53
CA PHE A 101 20.30 -8.99 -4.31
C PHE A 101 20.36 -8.56 -2.85
N LYS A 102 21.03 -9.36 -2.02
CA LYS A 102 21.14 -9.14 -0.56
C LYS A 102 21.76 -7.79 -0.18
N GLU A 103 22.47 -7.15 -1.09
CA GLU A 103 23.14 -5.86 -0.88
C GLU A 103 22.17 -4.68 -0.86
N PHE A 104 20.98 -4.83 -1.43
CA PHE A 104 19.96 -3.80 -1.54
C PHE A 104 18.61 -4.41 -1.19
N LYS A 105 18.24 -4.36 0.10
CA LYS A 105 16.96 -4.91 0.57
C LYS A 105 15.83 -3.94 0.21
N PRO A 106 14.91 -4.31 -0.68
CA PRO A 106 13.80 -3.43 -1.04
C PRO A 106 12.83 -3.25 0.15
N GLN A 107 12.31 -2.04 0.31
CA GLN A 107 11.36 -1.69 1.38
C GLN A 107 10.05 -1.10 0.81
N LEU A 108 10.18 -0.22 -0.18
CA LEU A 108 9.07 0.49 -0.80
C LEU A 108 9.29 0.61 -2.30
N LEU A 109 8.29 0.23 -3.09
CA LEU A 109 8.22 0.44 -4.53
C LEU A 109 6.99 1.30 -4.84
N THR A 110 7.22 2.52 -5.32
CA THR A 110 6.14 3.45 -5.68
C THR A 110 6.11 3.64 -7.19
N PHE A 111 4.93 3.56 -7.78
CA PHE A 111 4.63 3.92 -9.16
C PHE A 111 3.70 5.13 -9.21
N HIS A 112 4.00 6.06 -10.09
CA HIS A 112 3.13 7.17 -10.44
C HIS A 112 2.86 7.13 -11.94
N VAL A 113 1.60 6.94 -12.30
CA VAL A 113 1.12 6.90 -13.67
C VAL A 113 0.46 8.24 -14.00
N GLU A 114 0.77 8.80 -15.16
CA GLU A 114 0.11 9.98 -15.72
C GLU A 114 -0.35 9.69 -17.13
N GLU A 115 -1.59 10.08 -17.44
CA GLU A 115 -2.16 9.98 -18.78
C GLU A 115 -2.04 11.32 -19.51
N HIS A 116 -1.33 11.33 -20.64
CA HIS A 116 -1.26 12.47 -21.52
C HIS A 116 -2.20 12.26 -22.71
N HIS A 117 -3.26 13.06 -22.78
CA HIS A 117 -4.21 13.10 -23.88
C HIS A 117 -3.65 14.01 -24.98
N ILE A 118 -3.11 13.42 -26.05
CA ILE A 118 -2.31 14.16 -27.05
C ILE A 118 -3.17 14.70 -28.20
N SER A 119 -4.20 13.98 -28.63
CA SER A 119 -5.30 14.44 -29.50
C SER A 119 -6.24 13.25 -29.78
N GLY A 120 -7.57 13.47 -29.84
CA GLY A 120 -8.52 12.39 -30.12
C GLY A 120 -8.64 11.35 -28.98
N LYS A 121 -8.62 10.06 -29.32
CA LYS A 121 -8.72 8.93 -28.37
C LYS A 121 -7.36 8.35 -27.93
N GLU A 122 -6.25 8.90 -28.40
CA GLU A 122 -4.93 8.34 -28.11
C GLU A 122 -4.40 8.85 -26.76
N ILE A 123 -4.16 7.90 -25.85
CA ILE A 123 -3.61 8.13 -24.51
C ILE A 123 -2.15 7.68 -24.49
N LYS A 124 -1.25 8.58 -24.06
CA LYS A 124 0.15 8.23 -23.80
C LYS A 124 0.38 8.16 -22.30
N TYR A 125 0.79 6.99 -21.83
CA TYR A 125 1.08 6.74 -20.43
C TYR A 125 2.51 7.16 -20.11
N SER A 126 2.68 7.88 -19.02
CA SER A 126 3.95 8.26 -18.39
C SER A 126 4.02 7.53 -17.06
N VAL A 127 4.94 6.56 -16.93
CA VAL A 127 5.11 5.78 -15.71
C VAL A 127 6.44 6.16 -15.07
N ARG A 128 6.40 6.53 -13.79
CA ARG A 128 7.57 6.85 -12.98
C ARG A 128 7.60 5.88 -11.82
N ALA A 129 8.75 5.25 -11.57
CA ALA A 129 8.92 4.36 -10.43
C ALA A 129 10.09 4.76 -9.54
N ARG A 130 9.91 4.48 -8.26
CA ARG A 130 10.91 4.67 -7.21
C ARG A 130 10.99 3.42 -6.37
N LEU A 131 12.18 2.80 -6.35
CA LEU A 131 12.49 1.70 -5.45
C LEU A 131 13.38 2.20 -4.32
N THR A 132 12.83 2.26 -3.11
CA THR A 132 13.55 2.52 -1.88
C THR A 132 14.07 1.22 -1.30
N THR A 133 15.38 1.18 -1.04
CA THR A 133 16.05 0.07 -0.36
C THR A 133 16.64 0.54 0.96
N ASP A 134 17.17 -0.38 1.75
CA ASP A 134 17.88 -0.08 3.01
C ASP A 134 19.16 0.76 2.85
N ARG A 135 19.67 0.93 1.62
CA ARG A 135 20.90 1.69 1.35
C ARG A 135 20.77 2.79 0.32
N LYS A 136 19.91 2.61 -0.68
CA LYS A 136 19.87 3.47 -1.86
C LYS A 136 18.46 3.60 -2.43
N LEU A 137 18.22 4.76 -3.01
CA LEU A 137 17.04 5.02 -3.82
C LEU A 137 17.35 4.80 -5.30
N PHE A 138 16.51 4.03 -5.98
CA PHE A 138 16.56 3.87 -7.43
C PHE A 138 15.34 4.51 -8.06
N TYR A 139 15.53 5.16 -9.20
CA TYR A 139 14.49 5.84 -9.95
C TYR A 139 14.52 5.43 -11.41
N ALA A 140 13.33 5.29 -12.00
CA ALA A 140 13.15 5.05 -13.43
C ALA A 140 11.90 5.76 -13.94
N LYS A 141 11.88 6.01 -15.24
CA LYS A 141 10.72 6.54 -15.95
C LYS A 141 10.66 5.97 -17.37
N SER A 142 9.46 5.74 -17.89
CA SER A 142 9.22 5.40 -19.29
C SER A 142 7.92 6.05 -19.76
N TYR A 143 7.71 6.03 -21.08
CA TYR A 143 6.50 6.52 -21.70
C TYR A 143 6.12 5.59 -22.84
N ASP A 144 4.86 5.15 -22.90
CA ASP A 144 4.36 4.32 -24.00
C ASP A 144 2.85 4.55 -24.22
N TRP A 145 2.37 4.22 -25.42
CA TRP A 145 0.94 4.26 -25.75
C TRP A 145 0.17 3.06 -25.15
N ASN A 146 0.89 2.06 -24.65
CA ASN A 146 0.37 0.92 -23.92
C ASN A 146 0.87 0.93 -22.46
N LEU A 147 -0.07 0.97 -21.51
CA LEU A 147 0.21 1.00 -20.07
C LEU A 147 1.15 -0.14 -19.62
N TYR A 148 0.87 -1.37 -20.04
CA TYR A 148 1.65 -2.54 -19.64
C TYR A 148 3.08 -2.50 -20.18
N ARG A 149 3.26 -2.00 -21.40
CA ARG A 149 4.61 -1.80 -21.97
C ARG A 149 5.36 -0.72 -21.20
N ALA A 150 4.71 0.40 -20.86
CA ALA A 150 5.33 1.45 -20.05
C ALA A 150 5.79 0.90 -18.68
N PHE A 151 4.96 0.11 -17.99
CA PHE A 151 5.32 -0.56 -16.74
C PHE A 151 6.51 -1.50 -16.90
N ARG A 152 6.48 -2.38 -17.90
CA ARG A 152 7.57 -3.33 -18.19
C ARG A 152 8.90 -2.60 -18.41
N ASP A 153 8.89 -1.55 -19.22
CA ASP A 153 10.10 -0.78 -19.51
C ASP A 153 10.67 -0.10 -18.25
N VAL A 154 9.81 0.43 -17.38
CA VAL A 154 10.21 1.03 -16.10
C VAL A 154 10.85 0.00 -15.18
N LEU A 155 10.23 -1.18 -15.04
CA LEU A 155 10.75 -2.29 -14.23
C LEU A 155 12.12 -2.77 -14.75
N ASP A 156 12.27 -2.92 -16.07
CA ASP A 156 13.54 -3.32 -16.70
C ASP A 156 14.64 -2.28 -16.50
N ILE A 157 14.31 -0.98 -16.51
CA ILE A 157 15.26 0.10 -16.20
C ILE A 157 15.68 0.01 -14.72
N LEU A 158 14.74 -0.17 -13.78
CA LEU A 158 15.05 -0.34 -12.37
C LEU A 158 15.96 -1.56 -12.13
N GLU A 159 15.62 -2.71 -12.71
CA GLU A 159 16.38 -3.95 -12.55
C GLU A 159 17.84 -3.76 -13.00
N ARG A 160 18.05 -3.17 -14.18
CA ARG A 160 19.39 -2.85 -14.69
C ARG A 160 20.15 -1.89 -13.78
N ASN A 161 19.49 -0.85 -13.27
CA ASN A 161 20.12 0.13 -12.38
C ASN A 161 20.56 -0.50 -11.05
N VAL A 162 19.71 -1.33 -10.44
CA VAL A 162 20.04 -2.07 -9.21
C VAL A 162 21.20 -3.02 -9.45
N LYS A 163 21.16 -3.79 -10.54
CA LYS A 163 22.22 -4.75 -10.89
C LYS A 163 23.57 -4.05 -11.08
N LYS A 164 23.59 -2.94 -11.83
CA LYS A 164 24.81 -2.16 -12.08
C LYS A 164 25.42 -1.59 -10.81
N GLU A 165 24.60 -1.09 -9.89
CA GLU A 165 25.10 -0.58 -8.61
C GLU A 165 25.59 -1.70 -7.68
N ARG A 166 24.99 -2.88 -7.76
CA ARG A 166 25.47 -4.07 -7.01
C ARG A 166 26.84 -4.50 -7.51
N GLU A 167 27.05 -4.54 -8.82
CA GLU A 167 28.34 -4.88 -9.43
C GLU A 167 29.45 -3.93 -8.95
N LYS A 168 29.21 -2.61 -9.01
CA LYS A 168 30.14 -1.60 -8.48
C LYS A 168 30.47 -1.79 -6.99
N LEU A 169 29.45 -2.07 -6.18
CA LEU A 169 29.64 -2.29 -4.74
C LEU A 169 30.52 -3.52 -4.48
N MET A 170 30.35 -4.57 -5.28
CA MET A 170 31.16 -5.79 -5.16
C MET A 170 32.60 -5.61 -5.64
N GLU A 171 32.81 -4.84 -6.70
CA GLU A 171 34.15 -4.48 -7.19
C GLU A 171 34.91 -3.67 -6.13
N PHE A 172 34.29 -2.61 -5.60
CA PHE A 172 34.90 -1.79 -4.55
C PHE A 172 35.31 -2.59 -3.31
N ARG A 173 34.46 -3.55 -2.89
CA ARG A 173 34.78 -4.44 -1.76
C ARG A 173 35.99 -5.34 -2.03
N LYS A 174 36.20 -5.79 -3.27
CA LYS A 174 37.36 -6.61 -3.63
C LYS A 174 38.66 -5.82 -3.66
N GLU A 175 38.61 -4.54 -4.02
CA GLU A 175 39.79 -3.66 -4.08
C GLU A 175 40.24 -3.16 -2.69
N THR A 176 39.33 -3.18 -1.70
CA THR A 176 39.60 -2.67 -0.34
C THR A 176 39.98 -3.78 0.67
N LEU A 177 40.00 -5.04 0.23
CA LEU A 177 40.39 -6.23 1.01
C LEU A 177 41.75 -6.74 0.55
#